data_AF-A0AAJ1QTK0-F1
#
_entry.id   AF-A0AAJ1QTK0-F1
#
_cell.length_a   1.000
_cell.length_b   1.000
_cell.length_c   1.000
_cell.angle_alpha   90.00
_cell.angle_beta   90.00
_cell.angle_gamma   90.00
#
_symmetry.space_group_name_H-M   'P 1'
#
loop_
_entity.id
_entity.type
_entity.pdbx_description
1 polymer ?
#
loop_
_entity_poly.entity_id
_entity_poly.type
_entity_poly.pdbx_seq_one_letter_code
_entity_poly.pdbx_strand_id
1 'polypeptide(L)'
;MKETFNNVISYLKNPVPGEDTNKNAGYRIKILFHLFIISIATSIIITPLFSLIQELQLIDFETHKLEEMFKDMSFIQVLLLGSVLTPILEETLFRAPITIFVKPKSFKYAFYIFTLIFGFIHISNFEITTNVLLLSPILILPQLLVGGYFGYIRVKFGLLWAMLLHGSYNGFLFLMSFLFE
;
A
#
# COMPACT_ATOMS: atom_id res chain seq x y z
N MET A 1 2.46 -11.99 -15.83
CA MET A 1 1.55 -11.33 -14.87
C MET A 1 0.55 -12.27 -14.22
N LYS A 2 -0.22 -13.10 -14.95
CA LYS A 2 -1.21 -14.06 -14.38
C LYS A 2 -0.67 -14.94 -13.26
N GLU A 3 0.51 -15.53 -13.45
CA GLU A 3 1.18 -16.34 -12.43
C GLU A 3 1.51 -15.54 -11.17
N THR A 4 2.10 -14.35 -11.32
CA THR A 4 2.39 -13.43 -10.20
C THR A 4 1.12 -13.07 -9.43
N PHE A 5 0.02 -12.78 -10.13
CA PHE A 5 -1.27 -12.51 -9.53
C PHE A 5 -1.76 -13.72 -8.71
N ASN A 6 -1.78 -14.91 -9.29
CA ASN A 6 -2.21 -16.12 -8.58
C ASN A 6 -1.33 -16.40 -7.34
N ASN A 7 -0.02 -16.20 -7.46
CA ASN A 7 0.93 -16.41 -6.37
C ASN A 7 0.69 -15.42 -5.21
N VAL A 8 0.50 -14.13 -5.51
CA VAL A 8 0.23 -13.14 -4.45
C VAL A 8 -1.13 -13.37 -3.81
N ILE A 9 -2.18 -13.70 -4.58
CA ILE A 9 -3.50 -14.01 -4.02
C ILE A 9 -3.47 -15.26 -3.14
N SER A 10 -2.79 -16.32 -3.59
CA SER A 10 -2.60 -17.53 -2.79
C SER A 10 -1.85 -17.23 -1.49
N TYR A 11 -0.81 -16.40 -1.58
CA TYR A 11 -0.02 -15.99 -0.42
C TYR A 11 -0.84 -15.15 0.58
N LEU A 12 -1.65 -14.19 0.12
CA LEU A 12 -2.49 -13.38 0.99
C LEU A 12 -3.54 -14.21 1.75
N LYS A 13 -4.00 -15.34 1.17
CA LYS A 13 -4.90 -16.29 1.86
C LYS A 13 -4.19 -17.09 2.97
N ASN A 14 -2.90 -17.37 2.80
CA ASN A 14 -2.12 -18.11 3.79
C ASN A 14 -0.63 -17.74 3.74
N PRO A 15 -0.23 -16.61 4.38
CA PRO A 15 1.14 -16.12 4.31
C PRO A 15 2.08 -17.05 5.07
N VAL A 16 3.23 -17.35 4.46
CA VAL A 16 4.27 -18.21 5.02
C VAL A 16 5.61 -17.50 5.04
N PRO A 17 6.42 -17.65 6.10
CA PRO A 17 7.73 -17.03 6.15
C PRO A 17 8.66 -17.66 5.10
N GLY A 18 9.71 -16.93 4.74
CA GLY A 18 10.76 -17.44 3.87
C GLY A 18 10.87 -16.67 2.57
N GLU A 19 12.12 -16.31 2.26
CA GLU A 19 12.50 -15.65 1.02
C GLU A 19 12.31 -16.56 -0.18
N ASP A 20 12.16 -15.94 -1.34
CA ASP A 20 12.29 -16.63 -2.61
C ASP A 20 13.74 -17.12 -2.78
N THR A 21 13.88 -18.37 -3.21
CA THR A 21 15.16 -19.01 -3.51
C THR A 21 15.79 -18.42 -4.78
N ASN A 22 14.98 -17.86 -5.68
CA ASN A 22 15.47 -17.19 -6.87
C ASN A 22 16.05 -15.80 -6.55
N LYS A 23 17.37 -15.67 -6.65
CA LYS A 23 18.11 -14.42 -6.44
C LYS A 23 18.37 -13.64 -7.73
N ASN A 24 17.94 -14.12 -8.90
CA ASN A 24 18.17 -13.45 -10.17
C ASN A 24 17.49 -12.06 -10.19
N ALA A 25 18.27 -11.02 -10.52
CA ALA A 25 17.78 -9.64 -10.53
C ALA A 25 16.68 -9.40 -11.57
N GLY A 26 16.82 -9.94 -12.78
CA GLY A 26 15.82 -9.79 -13.85
C GLY A 26 14.47 -10.41 -13.48
N TYR A 27 14.49 -11.59 -12.83
CA TYR A 27 13.30 -12.21 -12.27
C TYR A 27 12.62 -11.32 -11.23
N ARG A 28 13.39 -10.81 -10.26
CA ARG A 28 12.87 -9.96 -9.17
C ARG A 28 12.30 -8.64 -9.67
N ILE A 29 12.99 -7.99 -10.63
CA ILE A 29 12.51 -6.77 -11.30
C ILE A 29 11.20 -7.05 -12.04
N LYS A 30 11.10 -8.18 -12.76
CA LYS A 30 9.85 -8.58 -13.44
C LYS A 30 8.69 -8.74 -12.46
N ILE A 31 8.93 -9.39 -11.30
CA ILE A 31 7.89 -9.55 -10.27
C ILE A 31 7.53 -8.20 -9.64
N LEU A 32 8.52 -7.34 -9.33
CA LEU A 32 8.27 -5.97 -8.84
C LEU A 32 7.40 -5.20 -9.83
N PHE A 33 7.72 -5.23 -11.13
CA PHE A 33 6.94 -4.54 -12.15
C PHE A 33 5.50 -5.09 -12.25
N HIS A 34 5.32 -6.41 -12.22
CA HIS A 34 3.97 -6.99 -12.17
C HIS A 34 3.20 -6.53 -10.93
N LEU A 35 3.82 -6.51 -9.75
CA LEU A 35 3.17 -6.08 -8.51
C LEU A 35 2.85 -4.59 -8.53
N PHE A 36 3.69 -3.76 -9.16
CA PHE A 36 3.41 -2.35 -9.39
C PHE A 36 2.12 -2.19 -10.23
N ILE A 37 2.03 -2.86 -11.38
CA ILE A 37 0.83 -2.83 -12.24
C ILE A 37 -0.40 -3.36 -11.51
N ILE A 38 -0.26 -4.45 -10.73
CA ILE A 38 -1.37 -4.98 -9.91
C ILE A 38 -1.81 -3.95 -8.87
N SER A 39 -0.89 -3.24 -8.22
CA SER A 39 -1.22 -2.22 -7.22
C SER A 39 -2.00 -1.06 -7.83
N ILE A 40 -1.58 -0.58 -9.01
CA ILE A 40 -2.31 0.46 -9.76
C ILE A 40 -3.68 -0.03 -10.20
N ALA A 41 -3.77 -1.24 -10.75
CA ALA A 41 -5.05 -1.82 -11.16
C ALA A 41 -6.01 -1.97 -9.96
N THR A 42 -5.52 -2.39 -8.80
CA THR A 42 -6.30 -2.47 -7.56
C THR A 42 -6.87 -1.10 -7.19
N SER A 43 -6.07 -0.03 -7.24
CA SER A 43 -6.57 1.33 -6.95
C SER A 43 -7.66 1.76 -7.92
N ILE A 44 -7.43 1.58 -9.23
CA ILE A 44 -8.42 1.95 -10.27
C ILE A 44 -9.72 1.17 -10.10
N ILE A 45 -9.65 -0.13 -9.79
CA ILE A 45 -10.83 -0.97 -9.59
C ILE A 45 -11.65 -0.52 -8.38
N ILE A 46 -11.01 0.03 -7.35
CA ILE A 46 -11.70 0.49 -6.13
C ILE A 46 -12.22 1.92 -6.29
N THR A 47 -11.62 2.76 -7.14
CA THR A 47 -12.03 4.17 -7.35
C THR A 47 -13.55 4.36 -7.52
N PRO A 48 -14.31 3.56 -8.30
CA PRO A 48 -15.76 3.72 -8.42
C PRO A 48 -16.53 3.62 -7.09
N LEU A 49 -16.01 2.86 -6.12
CA LEU A 49 -16.60 2.75 -4.79
C LEU A 49 -16.50 4.08 -4.02
N PHE A 50 -15.36 4.77 -4.15
CA PHE A 50 -15.19 6.11 -3.56
C PHE A 50 -16.10 7.13 -4.23
N SER A 51 -16.23 7.09 -5.55
CA SER A 51 -17.18 7.95 -6.28
C SER A 51 -18.63 7.74 -5.84
N LEU A 52 -19.04 6.50 -5.59
CA LEU A 52 -20.38 6.20 -5.04
C LEU A 52 -20.57 6.77 -3.62
N ILE A 53 -19.56 6.65 -2.76
CA ILE A 53 -19.62 7.20 -1.40
C ILE A 53 -19.75 8.73 -1.41
N GLN A 54 -19.04 9.41 -2.32
CA GLN A 54 -19.14 10.86 -2.54
C GLN A 54 -20.53 11.26 -3.04
N GLU A 55 -21.06 10.56 -4.05
CA GLU A 55 -22.38 10.84 -4.64
C GLU A 55 -23.51 10.68 -3.61
N LEU A 56 -23.39 9.71 -2.72
CA LEU A 56 -24.32 9.51 -1.61
C LEU A 56 -24.11 10.50 -0.46
N GLN A 57 -23.16 11.43 -0.57
CA GLN A 57 -22.80 12.45 0.42
C GLN A 57 -22.50 11.83 1.80
N LEU A 58 -21.98 10.59 1.82
CA LEU A 58 -21.67 9.88 3.06
C LEU A 58 -20.36 10.38 3.66
N ILE A 59 -19.41 10.80 2.81
CA ILE A 59 -18.11 11.34 3.19
C ILE A 59 -17.84 12.50 2.27
N ASP A 60 -17.29 13.57 2.82
CA ASP A 60 -16.77 14.69 2.07
C ASP A 60 -15.29 14.44 1.75
N PHE A 61 -15.00 14.00 0.53
CA PHE A 61 -13.62 13.82 0.06
C PHE A 61 -12.94 15.15 -0.33
N GLU A 62 -13.67 16.28 -0.34
CA GLU A 62 -13.11 17.64 -0.48
C GLU A 62 -12.57 18.16 0.86
N THR A 63 -12.58 17.36 1.93
CA THR A 63 -11.84 17.68 3.15
C THR A 63 -10.34 17.43 2.92
N HIS A 64 -9.69 18.50 2.48
CA HIS A 64 -8.33 18.59 1.94
C HIS A 64 -7.19 18.33 2.94
N LYS A 65 -7.25 17.35 3.85
CA LYS A 65 -6.15 17.11 4.82
C LYS A 65 -4.78 16.90 4.17
N LEU A 66 -4.75 16.15 3.07
CA LEU A 66 -3.50 15.93 2.32
C LEU A 66 -3.08 17.20 1.57
N GLU A 67 -4.01 17.89 0.94
CA GLU A 67 -3.73 19.15 0.23
C GLU A 67 -3.29 20.26 1.19
N GLU A 68 -3.90 20.40 2.36
CA GLU A 68 -3.50 21.32 3.43
C GLU A 68 -2.07 21.00 3.91
N MET A 69 -1.75 19.72 4.09
CA MET A 69 -0.41 19.28 4.48
C MET A 69 0.66 19.62 3.42
N PHE A 70 0.28 19.72 2.15
CA PHE A 70 1.19 19.98 1.03
C PHE A 70 1.10 21.39 0.45
N LYS A 71 0.21 22.24 0.95
CA LYS A 71 -0.14 23.55 0.37
C LYS A 71 1.06 24.47 0.08
N ASP A 72 2.07 24.45 0.94
CA ASP A 72 3.25 25.32 0.83
C ASP A 72 4.48 24.58 0.25
N MET A 73 4.29 23.37 -0.28
CA MET A 73 5.36 22.53 -0.82
C MET A 73 5.38 22.57 -2.35
N SER A 74 6.57 22.62 -2.94
CA SER A 74 6.74 22.35 -4.37
C SER A 74 6.42 20.89 -4.69
N PHE A 75 6.02 20.62 -5.94
CA PHE A 75 5.78 19.26 -6.43
C PHE A 75 6.98 18.31 -6.15
N ILE A 76 8.21 18.79 -6.30
CA ILE A 76 9.41 18.00 -6.01
C ILE A 76 9.51 17.64 -4.52
N GLN A 77 9.16 18.56 -3.62
CA GLN A 77 9.11 18.28 -2.18
C GLN A 77 8.04 17.23 -1.85
N VAL A 78 6.83 17.36 -2.41
CA VAL A 78 5.74 16.38 -2.25
C VAL A 78 6.18 15.00 -2.75
N LEU A 79 6.79 14.95 -3.95
CA LEU A 79 7.26 13.71 -4.55
C LEU A 79 8.34 13.04 -3.68
N LEU A 80 9.34 13.80 -3.19
CA LEU A 80 10.40 13.26 -2.32
C LEU A 80 9.85 12.79 -0.97
N LEU A 81 8.95 13.55 -0.35
CA LEU A 81 8.36 13.17 0.93
C LEU A 81 7.47 11.94 0.77
N GLY A 82 6.48 12.00 -0.12
CA GLY A 82 5.46 10.97 -0.28
C GLY A 82 5.94 9.69 -0.97
N SER A 83 6.98 9.77 -1.80
CA SER A 83 7.45 8.62 -2.61
C SER A 83 8.80 8.06 -2.18
N VAL A 84 9.53 8.77 -1.31
CA VAL A 84 10.83 8.31 -0.80
C VAL A 84 10.81 8.25 0.72
N LEU A 85 10.62 9.37 1.41
CA LEU A 85 10.74 9.43 2.86
C LEU A 85 9.65 8.61 3.57
N THR A 86 8.38 8.83 3.23
CA THR A 86 7.24 8.14 3.84
C THR A 86 7.31 6.62 3.61
N PRO A 87 7.52 6.10 2.38
CA PRO A 87 7.71 4.66 2.16
C PRO A 87 8.89 4.08 2.94
N ILE A 88 10.02 4.77 3.06
CA ILE A 88 11.15 4.29 3.87
C ILE A 88 10.73 4.11 5.34
N LEU A 89 10.06 5.12 5.91
CA LEU A 89 9.59 5.09 7.30
C LEU A 89 8.54 3.99 7.50
N GLU A 90 7.52 3.93 6.65
CA GLU A 90 6.42 2.98 6.75
C GLU A 90 6.88 1.54 6.55
N GLU A 91 7.71 1.27 5.54
CA GLU A 91 8.24 -0.08 5.33
C GLU A 91 9.18 -0.50 6.47
N THR A 92 9.94 0.43 7.04
CA THR A 92 10.77 0.15 8.21
C THR A 92 9.91 -0.18 9.42
N LEU A 93 8.84 0.60 9.67
CA LEU A 93 7.98 0.42 10.83
C LEU A 93 7.08 -0.82 10.73
N PHE A 94 6.45 -1.03 9.58
CA PHE A 94 5.41 -2.04 9.41
C PHE A 94 5.90 -3.33 8.77
N ARG A 95 6.96 -3.29 7.94
CA ARG A 95 7.43 -4.47 7.21
C ARG A 95 8.71 -5.05 7.79
N ALA A 96 9.57 -4.26 8.42
CA ALA A 96 10.78 -4.78 9.06
C ALA A 96 10.51 -5.78 10.19
N PRO A 97 9.54 -5.54 11.08
CA PRO A 97 9.31 -6.47 12.19
C PRO A 97 8.71 -7.82 11.76
N ILE A 98 8.06 -7.91 10.59
CA ILE A 98 7.38 -9.14 10.13
C ILE A 98 8.36 -10.32 10.08
N THR A 99 9.61 -10.10 9.68
CA THR A 99 10.63 -11.16 9.54
C THR A 99 11.19 -11.67 10.87
N ILE A 100 10.87 -11.03 12.00
CA ILE A 100 11.22 -11.52 13.35
C ILE A 100 10.41 -12.79 13.67
N PHE A 101 9.21 -12.93 13.09
CA PHE A 101 8.33 -14.06 13.33
C PHE A 101 8.67 -15.23 12.41
N VAL A 102 9.36 -16.24 12.94
CA VAL A 102 9.81 -17.39 12.13
C VAL A 102 8.87 -18.59 12.16
N LYS A 103 8.04 -18.73 13.21
CA LYS A 103 7.09 -19.86 13.32
C LYS A 103 5.88 -19.60 12.41
N PRO A 104 5.42 -20.58 11.61
CA PRO A 104 4.35 -20.35 10.62
C PRO A 104 3.08 -19.71 11.18
N LYS A 105 2.59 -20.18 12.34
CA LYS A 105 1.39 -19.62 12.98
C LYS A 105 1.60 -18.17 13.44
N SER A 106 2.70 -17.88 14.15
CA SER A 106 2.97 -16.53 14.64
C SER A 106 3.26 -15.55 13.50
N PHE A 107 3.96 -16.00 12.46
CA PHE A 107 4.21 -15.23 11.24
C PHE A 107 2.90 -14.84 10.56
N LYS A 108 1.98 -15.81 10.40
CA LYS A 108 0.69 -15.55 9.77
C LYS A 108 -0.09 -14.46 10.49
N TYR A 109 -0.17 -14.51 11.81
CA TYR A 109 -0.83 -13.46 12.59
C TYR A 109 -0.08 -12.12 12.49
N ALA A 110 1.25 -12.12 12.62
CA ALA A 110 2.04 -10.91 12.49
C ALA A 110 1.83 -10.23 11.13
N PHE A 111 1.89 -11.00 10.03
CA PHE A 111 1.67 -10.50 8.68
C PHE A 111 0.33 -9.77 8.56
N TYR A 112 -0.77 -10.38 9.04
CA TYR A 112 -2.09 -9.75 8.99
C TYR A 112 -2.20 -8.55 9.93
N ILE A 113 -1.67 -8.64 11.15
CA ILE A 113 -1.71 -7.52 12.12
C ILE A 113 -0.98 -6.30 11.56
N PHE A 114 0.25 -6.47 11.06
CA PHE A 114 1.00 -5.36 10.46
C PHE A 114 0.31 -4.80 9.21
N THR A 115 -0.29 -5.66 8.38
CA THR A 115 -1.07 -5.21 7.22
C THR A 115 -2.30 -4.42 7.65
N LEU A 116 -3.02 -4.87 8.69
CA LEU A 116 -4.19 -4.17 9.24
C LEU A 116 -3.79 -2.83 9.85
N ILE A 117 -2.76 -2.78 10.70
CA ILE A 117 -2.26 -1.52 11.28
C ILE A 117 -1.86 -0.55 10.17
N PHE A 118 -1.17 -1.03 9.13
CA PHE A 118 -0.83 -0.22 7.97
C PHE A 118 -2.07 0.32 7.24
N GLY A 119 -3.12 -0.48 7.04
CA GLY A 119 -4.37 0.05 6.46
C GLY A 119 -5.02 1.10 7.37
N PHE A 120 -5.16 0.78 8.66
CA PHE A 120 -5.86 1.63 9.62
C PHE A 120 -5.18 2.96 9.89
N ILE A 121 -3.84 3.07 9.85
CA ILE A 121 -3.18 4.37 10.04
C ILE A 121 -3.59 5.36 8.93
N HIS A 122 -3.93 4.89 7.74
CA HIS A 122 -4.37 5.75 6.63
C HIS A 122 -5.79 6.30 6.79
N ILE A 123 -6.54 5.91 7.82
CA ILE A 123 -7.80 6.58 8.15
C ILE A 123 -7.56 8.05 8.51
N SER A 124 -6.34 8.42 8.94
CA SER A 124 -5.98 9.80 9.25
C SER A 124 -6.01 10.73 8.04
N ASN A 125 -6.01 10.18 6.82
CA ASN A 125 -6.12 10.96 5.59
C ASN A 125 -7.52 11.59 5.41
N PHE A 126 -8.51 11.14 6.18
CA PHE A 126 -9.86 11.68 6.19
C PHE A 126 -10.10 12.51 7.46
N GLU A 127 -11.01 13.48 7.38
CA GLU A 127 -11.59 14.06 8.59
C GLU A 127 -12.34 13.02 9.40
N ILE A 128 -12.02 12.91 10.69
CA ILE A 128 -12.57 11.86 11.53
C ILE A 128 -14.00 12.24 11.92
N THR A 129 -14.96 11.67 11.20
CA THR A 129 -16.40 11.77 11.45
C THR A 129 -16.99 10.40 11.77
N THR A 130 -18.23 10.35 12.27
CA THR A 130 -18.95 9.10 12.50
C THR A 130 -19.02 8.25 11.24
N ASN A 131 -19.29 8.87 10.08
CA ASN A 131 -19.38 8.15 8.80
C ASN A 131 -18.04 7.55 8.38
N VAL A 132 -16.94 8.29 8.56
CA VAL A 132 -15.58 7.79 8.29
C VAL A 132 -15.25 6.59 9.18
N LEU A 133 -15.61 6.63 10.46
CA LEU A 133 -15.39 5.50 11.37
C LEU A 133 -16.22 4.28 10.98
N LEU A 134 -17.50 4.47 10.64
CA LEU A 134 -18.40 3.39 10.20
C LEU A 134 -17.96 2.76 8.88
N LEU A 135 -17.51 3.58 7.93
CA LEU A 135 -17.06 3.16 6.61
C LEU A 135 -15.57 2.80 6.57
N SER A 136 -14.85 2.91 7.69
CA SER A 136 -13.40 2.67 7.76
C SER A 136 -12.95 1.36 7.12
N PRO A 137 -13.65 0.20 7.22
CA PRO A 137 -13.23 -1.03 6.55
C PRO A 137 -13.19 -0.92 5.02
N ILE A 138 -14.03 -0.05 4.44
CA ILE A 138 -14.07 0.22 3.01
C ILE A 138 -13.00 1.25 2.65
N LEU A 139 -12.87 2.32 3.44
CA LEU A 139 -11.95 3.43 3.14
C LEU A 139 -10.49 3.03 3.18
N ILE A 140 -10.12 2.10 4.07
CA ILE A 140 -8.74 1.59 4.16
C ILE A 140 -8.48 0.41 3.23
N LEU A 141 -9.50 -0.09 2.51
CA LEU A 141 -9.39 -1.28 1.67
C LEU A 141 -8.26 -1.19 0.62
N PRO A 142 -8.06 -0.05 -0.09
CA PRO A 142 -6.93 0.09 -1.00
C PRO A 142 -5.59 -0.16 -0.28
N GLN A 143 -5.41 0.46 0.89
CA GLN A 143 -4.20 0.40 1.71
C GLN A 143 -3.97 -0.99 2.30
N LEU A 144 -5.03 -1.71 2.68
CA LEU A 144 -4.93 -3.12 3.09
C LEU A 144 -4.42 -4.00 1.95
N LEU A 145 -4.94 -3.81 0.73
CA LEU A 145 -4.57 -4.64 -0.42
C LEU A 145 -3.13 -4.36 -0.88
N VAL A 146 -2.79 -3.09 -1.14
CA VAL A 146 -1.41 -2.73 -1.53
C VAL A 146 -0.43 -3.03 -0.41
N GLY A 147 -0.85 -2.83 0.84
CA GLY A 147 -0.04 -3.16 2.01
C GLY A 147 0.27 -4.65 2.14
N GLY A 148 -0.66 -5.51 1.70
CA GLY A 148 -0.44 -6.95 1.56
C GLY A 148 0.55 -7.28 0.44
N TYR A 149 0.51 -6.58 -0.69
CA TYR A 149 1.48 -6.74 -1.79
C TYR A 149 2.89 -6.33 -1.37
N PHE A 150 3.02 -5.22 -0.63
CA PHE A 150 4.29 -4.76 -0.05
C PHE A 150 4.81 -5.78 0.98
N GLY A 151 3.93 -6.33 1.81
CA GLY A 151 4.26 -7.43 2.71
C GLY A 151 4.75 -8.69 1.97
N TYR A 152 4.10 -9.05 0.86
CA TYR A 152 4.51 -10.18 0.03
C TYR A 152 5.93 -9.98 -0.53
N ILE A 153 6.18 -8.85 -1.21
CA ILE A 153 7.50 -8.60 -1.79
C ILE A 153 8.57 -8.44 -0.71
N ARG A 154 8.22 -7.89 0.46
CA ARG A 154 9.09 -7.83 1.64
C ARG A 154 9.58 -9.22 2.01
N VAL A 155 8.67 -10.17 2.18
CA VAL A 155 9.01 -11.51 2.67
C VAL A 155 9.78 -12.28 1.61
N LYS A 156 9.46 -12.10 0.33
CA LYS A 156 10.10 -12.82 -0.77
C LYS A 156 11.46 -12.27 -1.15
N PHE A 157 11.63 -10.95 -1.22
CA PHE A 157 12.83 -10.34 -1.78
C PHE A 157 13.59 -9.43 -0.82
N GLY A 158 12.98 -9.00 0.29
CA GLY A 158 13.61 -8.16 1.32
C GLY A 158 13.06 -6.74 1.40
N LEU A 159 13.54 -5.97 2.39
CA LEU A 159 13.01 -4.65 2.74
C LEU A 159 13.10 -3.64 1.60
N LEU A 160 14.26 -3.57 0.94
CA LEU A 160 14.50 -2.60 -0.13
C LEU A 160 13.52 -2.78 -1.29
N TRP A 161 13.12 -4.03 -1.60
CA TRP A 161 12.13 -4.29 -2.67
C TRP A 161 10.74 -3.80 -2.31
N ALA A 162 10.37 -3.86 -1.03
CA ALA A 162 9.11 -3.29 -0.55
C ALA A 162 9.14 -1.76 -0.61
N MET A 163 10.23 -1.13 -0.19
CA MET A 163 10.44 0.32 -0.31
C MET A 163 10.38 0.79 -1.77
N LEU A 164 11.04 0.06 -2.69
CA LEU A 164 11.01 0.39 -4.11
C LEU A 164 9.60 0.25 -4.70
N LEU A 165 8.88 -0.83 -4.38
CA LEU A 165 7.52 -1.02 -4.86
C LEU A 165 6.57 0.06 -4.33
N HIS A 166 6.62 0.32 -3.03
CA HIS A 166 5.79 1.32 -2.37
C HIS A 166 6.11 2.73 -2.88
N GLY A 167 7.39 3.11 -2.93
CA GLY A 167 7.81 4.40 -3.47
C GLY A 167 7.43 4.59 -4.93
N SER A 168 7.55 3.55 -5.77
CA SER A 168 7.09 3.61 -7.17
C SER A 168 5.57 3.80 -7.26
N TYR A 169 4.82 3.10 -6.42
CA TYR A 169 3.37 3.21 -6.35
C TYR A 169 2.93 4.63 -5.94
N ASN A 170 3.47 5.17 -4.84
CA ASN A 170 3.16 6.52 -4.40
C ASN A 170 3.61 7.58 -5.42
N GLY A 171 4.82 7.43 -5.98
CA GLY A 171 5.33 8.37 -6.99
C GLY A 171 4.46 8.41 -8.24
N PHE A 172 3.92 7.26 -8.66
CA PHE A 172 2.94 7.23 -9.73
C PHE A 172 1.65 7.98 -9.34
N LEU A 173 1.11 7.75 -8.14
CA LEU A 173 -0.11 8.45 -7.70
C LEU A 173 0.07 9.97 -7.60
N PHE A 174 1.18 10.44 -7.02
CA PHE A 174 1.47 11.88 -6.95
C PHE A 174 1.70 12.49 -8.33
N LEU A 175 2.39 11.78 -9.23
CA LEU A 175 2.56 12.24 -10.61
C LEU A 175 1.21 12.34 -11.33
N MET A 176 0.32 11.36 -11.14
CA MET A 176 -1.01 11.40 -11.74
C MET A 176 -1.85 12.53 -11.13
N SER A 177 -1.84 12.74 -9.82
CA SER A 177 -2.52 13.88 -9.18
C SER A 177 -2.11 15.19 -9.85
N PHE A 178 -0.80 15.44 -9.94
CA PHE A 178 -0.27 16.67 -10.53
C PHE A 178 -0.58 16.85 -12.02
N LEU A 179 -0.69 15.76 -12.79
CA LEU A 179 -0.98 15.83 -14.23
C LEU A 179 -2.47 16.03 -14.55
N PHE A 180 -3.36 15.70 -13.61
CA PHE A 180 -4.82 15.76 -13.78
C PHE A 180 -5.50 16.76 -12.84
N GLU A 181 -4.72 17.54 -12.08
CA GLU A 181 -5.12 18.78 -11.39
C GLU A 181 -5.47 19.91 -12.39
#